data_AF-A0A0A2BF69-F1
#
_entry.id   AF-A0A0A2BF69-F1
#
_cell.length_a   1.000
_cell.length_b   1.000
_cell.length_c   1.000
_cell.angle_alpha   90.00
_cell.angle_beta   90.00
_cell.angle_gamma   90.00
#
_symmetry.space_group_name_H-M   'P 1'
#
loop_
_entity.id
_entity.type
_entity.pdbx_description
1 polymer ?
#
loop_
_entity_poly.entity_id
_entity_poly.type
_entity_poly.pdbx_seq_one_letter_code
_entity_poly.pdbx_strand_id
1 'polypeptide(L)' 'MKNAWNEISDTKDREAIDDYFECMSFCSIDETTNDCETVCMEKFLKGQYF' A
#
# COMPACT_ATOMS: atom_id res chain seq x y z
N MET A 1 -25.69 -4.83 11.16
CA MET A 1 -25.26 -6.16 10.67
C MET A 1 -24.11 -5.92 9.71
N LYS A 2 -22.88 -6.31 10.07
CA LYS A 2 -21.73 -6.24 9.17
C LYS A 2 -21.64 -7.58 8.44
N ASN A 3 -21.72 -7.55 7.13
CA ASN A 3 -21.65 -8.69 6.24
C ASN A 3 -20.18 -8.95 5.89
N ALA A 4 -19.74 -10.21 5.93
CA ALA A 4 -18.34 -10.63 5.79
C ALA A 4 -17.61 -10.04 4.56
N TRP A 5 -18.35 -9.67 3.51
CA TRP A 5 -17.83 -9.00 2.32
C TRP A 5 -17.27 -7.59 2.58
N ASN A 6 -17.91 -6.82 3.47
CA ASN A 6 -17.42 -5.49 3.87
C ASN A 6 -16.20 -5.60 4.79
N GLU A 7 -16.09 -6.66 5.60
CA GLU A 7 -14.88 -6.91 6.39
C GLU A 7 -13.71 -7.32 5.49
N ILE A 8 -13.95 -8.15 4.46
CA ILE A 8 -12.90 -8.55 3.52
C ILE A 8 -12.38 -7.35 2.72
N SER A 9 -13.23 -6.38 2.33
CA SER A 9 -12.74 -5.17 1.64
C SER A 9 -12.01 -4.22 2.59
N ASP A 10 -12.55 -3.95 3.79
CA ASP A 10 -11.88 -3.10 4.79
C ASP A 10 -10.52 -3.66 5.20
N THR A 11 -10.39 -4.99 5.30
CA THR A 11 -9.12 -5.63 5.69
C THR A 11 -8.10 -5.51 4.57
N LYS A 12 -8.50 -5.73 3.32
CA LYS A 12 -7.62 -5.57 2.15
C LYS A 12 -7.16 -4.13 1.94
N ASP A 13 -8.05 -3.16 2.13
CA ASP A 13 -7.71 -1.75 2.01
C ASP A 13 -6.78 -1.29 3.14
N ARG A 14 -6.91 -1.89 4.32
CA ARG A 14 -6.00 -1.65 5.44
C ARG A 14 -4.62 -2.27 5.20
N GLU A 15 -4.57 -3.53 4.75
CA GLU A 15 -3.33 -4.21 4.37
C GLU A 15 -2.61 -3.45 3.24
N ALA A 16 -3.35 -2.94 2.27
CA ALA A 16 -2.83 -2.08 1.21
C ALA A 16 -2.09 -0.86 1.75
N ILE A 17 -2.72 -0.12 2.67
CA ILE A 17 -2.16 1.11 3.22
C ILE A 17 -0.91 0.81 4.06
N ASP A 18 -0.95 -0.28 4.84
CA ASP A 18 0.19 -0.72 5.64
C ASP A 18 1.39 -1.10 4.74
N ASP A 19 1.17 -1.82 3.64
CA ASP A 19 2.19 -2.17 2.65
C ASP A 19 2.79 -0.92 1.97
N TYR A 20 1.97 0.09 1.70
CA TYR A 20 2.44 1.36 1.15
C TYR A 20 3.40 2.07 2.13
N PHE A 21 3.04 2.15 3.42
CA PHE A 21 3.89 2.77 4.43
C PHE A 21 5.16 1.97 4.71
N GLU A 22 5.08 0.64 4.68
CA GLU A 22 6.25 -0.23 4.76
C GLU A 22 7.19 0.02 3.57
N CYS A 23 6.66 0.09 2.34
CA CYS A 23 7.43 0.43 1.15
C CYS A 23 8.12 1.81 1.28
N MET A 24 7.38 2.82 1.74
CA MET A 24 7.91 4.17 1.95
C MET A 24 9.02 4.23 3.02
N SER A 25 9.00 3.31 4.00
CA SER A 25 10.04 3.24 5.03
C SER A 25 11.42 2.85 4.48
N PHE A 26 11.46 2.20 3.31
CA PHE A 26 12.70 1.85 2.61
C PHE A 26 13.18 2.95 1.65
N CYS A 27 12.39 4.00 1.43
CA CYS A 27 12.79 5.12 0.59
C CYS A 27 13.86 5.96 1.29
N SER A 28 14.98 6.20 0.61
CA SER A 28 16.02 7.12 1.06
C SER A 28 15.52 8.56 0.88
N ILE A 29 15.84 9.47 1.81
CA ILE A 29 15.34 10.88 1.82
C ILE A 29 15.97 11.74 0.69
N ASP A 30 16.88 11.19 -0.11
CA ASP A 30 17.53 11.92 -1.20
C ASP A 30 16.63 12.07 -2.44
N GLU A 31 17.12 12.69 -3.52
CA GLU A 31 16.36 12.99 -4.75
C GLU A 31 15.66 11.76 -5.39
N THR A 32 16.00 10.53 -4.99
CA THR A 32 15.29 9.30 -5.39
C THR A 32 13.93 9.11 -4.71
N THR A 33 13.56 9.95 -3.74
CA THR A 33 12.29 9.86 -2.99
C THR A 33 11.06 9.95 -3.91
N ASN A 34 11.10 10.78 -4.95
CA ASN A 34 10.00 10.93 -5.91
C ASN A 34 9.76 9.66 -6.75
N ASP A 35 10.84 8.97 -7.12
CA ASP A 35 10.75 7.69 -7.82
C ASP A 35 10.25 6.59 -6.88
N CYS A 36 10.65 6.65 -5.61
CA CYS A 36 10.25 5.68 -4.61
C CYS A 36 8.75 5.80 -4.25
N GLU A 37 8.24 7.02 -4.06
CA GLU A 37 6.81 7.26 -3.84
C GLU A 37 5.97 6.73 -5.01
N THR A 38 6.39 6.99 -6.24
CA THR A 38 5.73 6.48 -7.45
C THR A 38 5.68 4.95 -7.46
N VAL A 39 6.79 4.28 -7.15
CA VAL A 39 6.87 2.81 -7.10
C VAL A 39 5.98 2.24 -5.99
N CYS A 40 5.99 2.82 -4.80
CA CYS A 40 5.16 2.36 -3.68
C CYS A 40 3.68 2.55 -3.99
N MET A 41 3.31 3.67 -4.61
CA MET A 41 1.93 3.94 -5.02
C MET A 41 1.48 3.01 -6.17
N GLU A 42 2.37 2.69 -7.12
CA GLU A 42 2.07 1.69 -8.14
C GLU A 42 1.83 0.30 -7.57
N LYS A 43 2.59 -0.12 -6.56
CA LYS A 43 2.38 -1.41 -5.89
C LYS A 43 1.04 -1.45 -5.15
N PHE A 44 0.72 -0.38 -4.42
CA PHE A 44 -0.57 -0.19 -3.77
C PHE A 44 -1.75 -0.31 -4.76
N LEU A 45 -1.68 0.44 -5.87
CA LEU A 45 -2.76 0.48 -6.87
C LEU A 45 -2.88 -0.80 -7.70
N LYS A 46 -1.77 -1.49 -7.97
CA LYS A 46 -1.77 -2.75 -8.75
C LYS A 46 -2.33 -3.93 -7.95
N GLY A 47 -2.47 -3.81 -6.63
CA GLY A 47 -3.09 -4.82 -5.78
C GLY A 47 -2.46 -6.22 -5.92
N GLN A 48 -1.20 -6.30 -6.34
CA GLN A 48 -0.43 -7.55 -6.38
C GLN A 48 0.13 -7.81 -4.98
N TYR A 49 -0.76 -8.18 -4.07
CA TYR A 49 -0.41 -8.85 -2.82
C TYR A 49 0.05 -10.26 -3.21
N PHE A 50 1.33 -10.57 -2.99
CA PHE A 50 1.86 -11.92 -3.17
C PHE A 50 1.50 -12.81 -1.98
#